data_AF-A0A0F9BQF0-F1
#
_entry.id   AF-A0A0F9BQF0-F1
#
_cell.length_a   1.000
_cell.length_b   1.000
_cell.length_c   1.000
_cell.angle_alpha   90.00
_cell.angle_beta   90.00
_cell.angle_gamma   90.00
#
_symmetry.space_group_name_H-M   'P 1'
#
loop_
_entity.id
_entity.type
_entity.pdbx_description
1 polymer ?
#
loop_
_entity_poly.entity_id
_entity_poly.type
_entity_poly.pdbx_seq_one_letter_code
_entity_poly.pdbx_strand_id
1 'polypeptide(L)'
;MIEKGSKIYIAGHKGLVGSAITRKLRKEGYNNLVFKTHAELELTDQEKVFNFFLEESPEYVFLAAAKVGGILSNNTYPGQFIYSNLQ
;
A
#
# COMPACT_ATOMS: atom_id res chain seq x y z
N MET A 1 19.74 7.61 -1.35
CA MET A 1 19.26 6.31 -1.90
C MET A 1 18.75 5.50 -0.72
N ILE A 2 17.76 4.63 -0.89
CA ILE A 2 17.22 3.78 0.19
C ILE A 2 18.29 2.76 0.60
N GLU A 3 18.57 2.62 1.90
CA GLU A 3 19.52 1.62 2.39
C GLU A 3 18.93 0.22 2.30
N LYS A 4 19.76 -0.81 2.05
CA LYS A 4 19.28 -2.19 1.83
C LYS A 4 18.58 -2.80 3.05
N GLY A 5 18.95 -2.36 4.25
CA GLY A 5 18.33 -2.77 5.50
C GLY A 5 17.11 -1.95 5.91
N SER A 6 16.79 -0.86 5.18
CA SER A 6 15.68 0.03 5.58
C SER A 6 14.38 -0.75 5.63
N LYS A 7 13.54 -0.45 6.62
CA LYS A 7 12.20 -1.03 6.73
C LYS A 7 11.25 -0.37 5.73
N ILE A 8 10.78 -1.12 4.74
CA ILE A 8 9.94 -0.60 3.65
C ILE A 8 8.54 -1.21 3.75
N TYR A 9 7.52 -0.36 3.89
CA TYR A 9 6.13 -0.76 3.80
C TYR A 9 5.59 -0.60 2.37
N ILE A 10 4.90 -1.63 1.85
CA ILE A 10 4.26 -1.60 0.53
C ILE A 10 2.75 -1.81 0.70
N ALA A 11 1.99 -0.72 0.71
CA ALA A 11 0.54 -0.77 0.69
C ALA A 11 0.05 -1.25 -0.68
N GLY A 12 -0.92 -2.17 -0.71
CA GLY A 12 -1.44 -2.71 -1.97
C GLY A 12 -0.49 -3.69 -2.68
N HIS A 13 0.40 -4.35 -1.93
CA HIS A 13 1.42 -5.27 -2.45
C HIS A 13 0.90 -6.42 -3.35
N LYS A 14 -0.38 -6.80 -3.25
CA LYS A 14 -1.00 -7.83 -4.10
C LYS A 14 -1.50 -7.30 -5.45
N GLY A 15 -1.63 -5.98 -5.61
CA GLY A 15 -2.06 -5.35 -6.85
C GLY A 15 -0.99 -5.43 -7.95
N LEU A 16 -1.35 -5.06 -9.18
CA LEU A 16 -0.44 -5.07 -10.32
C LEU A 16 0.85 -4.26 -10.04
N VAL A 17 0.68 -3.02 -9.57
CA VAL A 17 1.81 -2.13 -9.26
C VAL A 17 2.58 -2.62 -8.03
N GLY A 18 1.89 -2.90 -6.92
CA GLY A 18 2.52 -3.33 -5.67
C GLY A 18 3.33 -4.64 -5.81
N SER A 19 2.83 -5.60 -6.59
CA SER A 19 3.54 -6.87 -6.83
C SER A 19 4.79 -6.67 -7.71
N ALA A 20 4.75 -5.76 -8.67
CA ALA A 20 5.90 -5.39 -9.48
C ALA A 20 6.99 -4.70 -8.64
N ILE A 21 6.61 -3.75 -7.78
CA ILE A 21 7.52 -3.10 -6.83
C ILE A 21 8.17 -4.14 -5.92
N THR A 22 7.37 -5.02 -5.32
CA THR A 22 7.87 -6.09 -4.42
C THR A 22 8.89 -6.98 -5.13
N ARG A 23 8.61 -7.42 -6.36
CA ARG A 23 9.54 -8.24 -7.15
C ARG A 23 10.84 -7.50 -7.45
N LYS A 24 10.76 -6.22 -7.78
CA LYS A 24 11.93 -5.38 -8.08
C LYS A 24 12.81 -5.18 -6.83
N LEU A 25 12.21 -4.81 -5.70
CA LEU A 25 12.94 -4.62 -4.43
C LEU A 25 13.62 -5.91 -3.97
N ARG A 26 12.93 -7.05 -4.03
CA ARG A 26 13.55 -8.34 -3.70
C ARG A 26 14.71 -8.67 -4.64
N LYS A 27 14.55 -8.45 -5.96
CA LYS A 27 15.62 -8.66 -6.94
C LYS A 27 16.84 -7.76 -6.68
N GLU A 28 16.62 -6.58 -6.12
CA GLU A 28 17.69 -5.65 -5.74
C GLU A 28 18.28 -5.91 -4.36
N GLY A 29 17.83 -6.95 -3.64
CA GLY A 29 18.39 -7.35 -2.35
C GLY A 29 17.83 -6.61 -1.13
N TYR A 30 16.69 -5.92 -1.26
CA TYR A 30 15.96 -5.43 -0.08
C TYR A 30 15.23 -6.59 0.59
N ASN A 31 15.48 -6.78 1.89
CA ASN A 31 14.99 -7.93 2.66
C ASN A 31 14.01 -7.53 3.78
N ASN A 32 14.06 -6.28 4.27
CA ASN A 32 13.22 -5.76 5.34
C ASN A 32 11.93 -5.12 4.79
N LEU A 33 11.06 -5.96 4.25
CA LEU A 33 9.81 -5.54 3.60
C LEU A 33 8.59 -5.91 4.46
N VAL A 34 7.73 -4.93 4.72
CA VAL A 34 6.47 -5.12 5.47
C VAL A 34 5.30 -5.01 4.52
N PHE A 35 4.31 -5.89 4.75
CA PHE A 35 3.09 -5.96 3.98
C PHE A 35 1.90 -6.20 4.91
N LYS A 36 0.74 -5.68 4.54
CA LYS A 36 -0.55 -6.08 5.11
C LYS A 36 -1.55 -6.27 3.99
N THR A 37 -2.34 -7.32 4.09
CA THR A 37 -3.54 -7.52 3.27
C THR A 37 -4.66 -6.64 3.78
N HIS A 38 -5.70 -6.44 2.97
CA HIS A 38 -6.87 -5.67 3.37
C HIS A 38 -7.57 -6.24 4.62
N ALA A 39 -7.56 -7.57 4.80
CA ALA A 39 -8.10 -8.22 5.99
C ALA A 39 -7.26 -8.00 7.25
N GLU A 40 -5.95 -7.77 7.10
CA GLU A 40 -5.03 -7.49 8.21
C GLU A 40 -4.97 -6.00 8.55
N LEU A 41 -5.16 -5.12 7.56
CA LEU A 41 -5.14 -3.68 7.73
C LEU A 41 -6.11 -3.02 6.74
N GLU A 42 -7.21 -2.51 7.29
CA GLU A 42 -8.12 -1.63 6.58
C GLU A 42 -7.50 -0.23 6.49
N LEU A 43 -7.14 0.21 5.28
CA LEU A 43 -6.44 1.47 5.08
C LEU A 43 -7.36 2.70 5.20
N THR A 44 -8.67 2.51 5.13
CA THR A 44 -9.65 3.59 5.38
C THR A 44 -9.91 3.83 6.87
N ASP A 45 -9.39 2.96 7.74
CA ASP A 45 -9.50 3.07 9.20
C ASP A 45 -8.26 3.78 9.77
N GLN A 46 -8.44 5.05 10.12
CA GLN A 46 -7.36 5.92 10.60
C GLN A 46 -6.67 5.38 11.85
N GLU A 47 -7.43 4.82 12.80
CA GLU A 47 -6.89 4.33 14.06
C GLU A 47 -6.02 3.08 13.81
N LYS A 48 -6.51 2.15 12.99
CA LYS A 48 -5.71 0.96 12.62
C LYS A 48 -4.44 1.32 11.88
N VAL A 49 -4.51 2.26 10.94
CA VAL A 49 -3.32 2.75 10.22
C VAL A 49 -2.35 3.40 11.20
N PHE A 50 -2.82 4.28 12.08
CA PHE A 50 -1.98 4.94 13.07
C PHE A 50 -1.24 3.93 13.97
N ASN A 51 -1.97 2.95 14.53
CA ASN A 51 -1.40 1.92 15.37
C ASN A 51 -0.38 1.04 14.61
N PHE A 52 -0.69 0.69 13.35
CA PHE A 52 0.25 -0.02 12.48
C PHE A 52 1.56 0.76 12.27
N PHE A 53 1.47 2.08 12.02
CA PHE A 53 2.66 2.91 11.84
C PHE A 53 3.47 3.06 13.13
N LEU A 54 2.83 3.13 14.30
CA LEU A 54 3.52 3.13 15.59
C LEU A 54 4.26 1.81 15.85
N GLU A 55 3.61 0.67 15.59
CA GLU A 55 4.20 -0.66 15.82
C GLU A 55 5.32 -0.96 14.82
N GLU A 56 5.07 -0.73 13.53
CA GLU A 56 5.99 -1.16 12.48
C GLU A 56 7.06 -0.11 12.17
N SER A 57 6.77 1.19 12.35
CA SER A 57 7.69 2.30 12.12
C SER A 57 8.51 2.16 10.81
N PRO A 58 7.87 2.03 9.63
CA PRO A 58 8.59 1.92 8.37
C PRO A 58 9.32 3.22 8.04
N GLU A 59 10.54 3.12 7.49
CA GLU A 59 11.34 4.28 7.05
C GLU A 59 10.88 4.79 5.68
N TYR A 60 10.36 3.89 4.86
CA TYR A 60 9.86 4.20 3.52
C TYR A 60 8.52 3.55 3.25
N VAL A 61 7.66 4.25 2.51
CA VAL A 61 6.33 3.76 2.12
C VAL A 61 6.16 3.86 0.61
N PHE A 62 5.77 2.75 -0.01
CA PHE A 62 5.20 2.73 -1.34
C PHE A 62 3.68 2.58 -1.23
N LEU A 63 2.94 3.67 -1.43
CA LEU A 63 1.48 3.68 -1.43
C LEU A 63 0.94 3.27 -2.81
N ALA A 64 0.77 1.96 -3.02
CA ALA A 64 0.19 1.40 -4.25
C ALA A 64 -1.23 0.84 -4.05
N ALA A 65 -1.79 1.01 -2.85
CA ALA A 65 -3.19 0.68 -2.58
C ALA A 65 -4.10 1.77 -3.12
N ALA A 66 -5.13 1.38 -3.87
CA ALA A 66 -6.20 2.24 -4.32
C ALA A 66 -7.44 1.40 -4.62
N LYS A 67 -8.62 1.99 -4.43
CA LYS A 67 -9.83 1.51 -5.08
C LYS A 67 -9.71 1.82 -6.58
N VAL A 68 -9.67 0.77 -7.40
CA VAL A 68 -9.52 0.86 -8.86
C VAL A 68 -10.67 0.15 -9.57
N GLY A 69 -10.99 0.60 -10.78
CA GLY A 69 -12.09 0.06 -11.59
C GLY A 69 -11.96 0.46 -13.06
N GLY A 70 -12.76 -0.17 -13.92
CA GLY A 70 -12.81 0.19 -15.34
C GLY A 70 -13.55 1.51 -15.61
N ILE A 71 -13.61 1.92 -16.88
CA ILE A 71 -14.29 3.16 -17.30
C ILE A 71 -15.75 3.19 -16.81
N LEU A 72 -16.47 2.07 -16.98
CA LEU A 72 -17.86 1.96 -16.53
C LEU A 72 -17.97 2.17 -15.01
N SER A 73 -17.15 1.48 -14.21
CA SER A 73 -17.18 1.58 -12.75
C SER A 73 -16.86 2.99 -12.24
N ASN A 74 -15.88 3.67 -12.86
CA ASN A 74 -15.54 5.05 -12.50
C ASN A 74 -16.70 6.01 -12.80
N ASN A 75 -17.39 5.83 -13.93
CA ASN A 75 -18.55 6.65 -14.28
C ASN A 75 -19.78 6.35 -13.40
N THR A 76 -19.97 5.09 -13.00
CA THR A 76 -21.12 4.70 -12.16
C THR A 76 -20.95 5.15 -10.71
N TYR A 77 -19.72 5.15 -10.16
CA TYR A 77 -19.48 5.40 -8.72
C TYR A 77 -18.40 6.47 -8.43
N PRO A 78 -18.41 7.63 -9.08
CA PRO A 78 -17.31 8.61 -8.99
C PRO A 78 -17.05 9.08 -7.56
N GLY A 79 -18.11 9.32 -6.78
CA GLY A 79 -18.04 9.72 -5.37
C GLY A 79 -17.40 8.66 -4.47
N GLN A 80 -17.62 7.37 -4.74
CA GLN A 80 -17.01 6.30 -3.95
C GLN A 80 -15.51 6.16 -4.24
N PHE A 81 -15.11 6.33 -5.51
CA PHE A 81 -13.71 6.28 -5.91
C PHE A 81 -12.90 7.43 -5.30
N ILE A 82 -13.42 8.66 -5.32
CA ILE A 82 -12.71 9.80 -4.73
C ILE A 82 -12.63 9.67 -3.21
N TYR A 83 -13.74 9.32 -2.54
CA TYR A 83 -13.79 9.16 -1.10
C TYR A 83 -12.82 8.06 -0.63
N SER A 84 -12.84 6.89 -1.26
CA SER A 84 -12.01 5.77 -0.82
C SER A 84 -10.50 5.97 -1.06
N ASN A 85 -10.10 6.91 -1.92
CA ASN A 85 -8.71 7.08 -2.32
C ASN A 85 -8.03 8.35 -1.78
N LEU A 86 -8.80 9.38 -1.38
CA LEU A 86 -8.26 10.69 -0.97
C LEU A 86 -8.64 11.11 0.44
N GLN A 87 -9.38 10.28 1.18
CA GLN A 87 -9.72 10.54 2.58
C GLN A 87 -8.48 10.52 3.49
#